data_AF-A0AAI9B4G9-F1
#
_entry.id   AF-A0AAI9B4G9-F1
#
_cell.length_a   1.000
_cell.length_b   1.000
_cell.length_c   1.000
_cell.angle_alpha   90.00
_cell.angle_beta   90.00
_cell.angle_gamma   90.00
#
_symmetry.space_group_name_H-M   'P 1'
#
loop_
_entity.id
_entity.type
_entity.pdbx_description
1 polymer ?
#
loop_
_entity_poly.entity_id
_entity_poly.type
_entity_poly.pdbx_seq_one_letter_code
_entity_poly.pdbx_strand_id
1 'polypeptide(L)'
;GGLNLYQYAPNPLSWIDPLGLSAASDLPQLKGRSPGAIGSILTDNGFNLDKQTSTGNQTWSHADGSKVRVDPYGNQSMTMKNGDPLPKSGANAHVHKYDPGEIPLNDRGIPSTNPNETHIGIRNPNDYSTKRGRAHGCGV
;
A
#
# COMPACT_ATOMS: atom_id res chain seq x y z
N GLY A 1 20.20 -17.38 39.77
CA GLY A 1 20.49 -16.98 38.38
C GLY A 1 20.06 -18.11 37.48
N GLY A 2 19.36 -17.93 36.37
CA GLY A 2 19.06 -16.71 35.62
C GLY A 2 19.10 -17.08 34.14
N LEU A 3 17.95 -17.38 33.53
CA LEU A 3 17.78 -17.48 32.08
C LEU A 3 16.49 -16.76 31.72
N ASN A 4 16.58 -15.90 30.70
CA ASN A 4 15.72 -14.77 30.44
C ASN A 4 14.34 -15.15 29.86
N LEU A 5 13.38 -14.24 30.04
CA LEU A 5 11.93 -14.40 29.92
C LEU A 5 11.35 -13.99 28.54
N TYR A 6 12.02 -14.28 27.42
CA TYR A 6 11.44 -14.01 26.09
C TYR A 6 11.64 -15.18 25.14
N GLN A 7 10.76 -16.17 25.27
CA GLN A 7 10.54 -17.17 24.25
C GLN A 7 9.85 -16.52 23.06
N TYR A 8 10.64 -16.07 22.07
CA TYR A 8 10.13 -15.90 20.71
C TYR A 8 10.06 -17.28 20.06
N ALA A 9 8.89 -17.91 20.09
CA ALA A 9 8.58 -19.06 19.27
C ALA A 9 8.22 -18.59 17.84
N PRO A 10 8.41 -19.46 16.86
CA PRO A 10 9.39 -19.30 15.78
C PRO A 10 9.07 -18.12 14.86
N ASN A 11 10.05 -17.26 14.59
CA ASN A 11 10.05 -16.58 13.30
C ASN A 11 10.04 -17.69 12.25
N PRO A 12 9.00 -17.83 11.40
CA PRO A 12 9.23 -18.58 10.18
C PRO A 12 10.37 -17.83 9.50
N LEU A 13 11.46 -18.54 9.25
CA LEU A 13 12.43 -18.13 8.25
C LEU A 13 11.66 -18.06 6.93
N SER A 14 10.86 -17.02 6.73
CA SER A 14 10.55 -16.52 5.40
C SER A 14 11.92 -16.33 4.80
N TRP A 15 12.22 -17.15 3.80
CA TRP A 15 13.44 -17.04 3.03
C TRP A 15 13.57 -15.59 2.61
N ILE A 16 14.44 -14.87 3.31
CA ILE A 16 14.98 -13.60 2.85
C ILE A 16 15.80 -14.03 1.65
N ASP A 17 15.24 -13.88 0.44
CA ASP A 17 16.02 -14.03 -0.78
C ASP A 17 17.22 -13.07 -0.68
N PRO A 18 18.47 -13.59 -0.64
CA PRO A 18 19.67 -12.78 -0.54
C PRO A 18 19.85 -11.79 -1.72
N LEU A 19 19.05 -11.92 -2.78
CA LEU A 19 19.04 -11.02 -3.94
C LEU A 19 18.14 -9.79 -3.76
N GLY A 20 17.34 -9.69 -2.69
CA GLY A 20 16.53 -8.51 -2.39
C GLY A 20 15.35 -8.26 -3.36
N LEU A 21 14.94 -9.25 -4.15
CA LEU A 21 13.76 -9.15 -5.00
C LEU A 21 12.50 -9.36 -4.16
N SER A 22 11.97 -8.27 -3.59
CA SER A 22 10.61 -8.30 -3.09
C SER A 22 9.64 -8.35 -4.28
N ALA A 23 8.64 -9.23 -4.24
CA ALA A 23 7.61 -9.28 -5.27
C ALA A 23 6.93 -7.91 -5.47
N ALA A 24 6.82 -7.11 -4.40
CA ALA A 24 6.31 -5.75 -4.49
C ALA A 24 7.26 -4.78 -5.24
N SER A 25 8.58 -4.97 -5.14
CA SER A 25 9.58 -4.20 -5.89
C SER A 25 9.52 -4.47 -7.39
N ASP A 26 9.26 -5.73 -7.77
CA ASP A 26 9.21 -6.16 -9.18
C ASP A 26 7.89 -5.83 -9.88
N LEU A 27 6.87 -5.42 -9.12
CA LEU A 27 5.61 -4.96 -9.71
C LEU A 27 5.87 -3.82 -10.68
N PRO A 28 5.17 -3.80 -11.84
CA PRO A 28 5.22 -2.67 -12.73
C PRO A 28 4.78 -1.39 -11.98
N GLN A 29 5.12 -0.25 -12.57
CA GLN A 29 4.62 1.03 -12.09
C GLN A 29 3.09 1.04 -12.09
N LEU A 30 2.53 1.35 -10.93
CA LEU A 30 1.08 1.37 -10.68
C LEU A 30 0.52 2.79 -10.77
N LYS A 31 1.39 3.80 -10.74
CA LYS A 31 1.00 5.20 -10.84
C LYS A 31 0.07 5.44 -12.02
N GLY A 32 -1.06 6.10 -11.76
CA GLY A 32 -2.07 6.46 -12.77
C GLY A 32 -2.96 5.32 -13.27
N ARG A 33 -2.72 4.06 -12.88
CA ARG A 33 -3.61 2.94 -13.24
C ARG A 33 -4.95 3.02 -12.49
N SER A 34 -5.97 2.31 -12.96
CA SER A 34 -7.24 2.18 -12.22
C SER A 34 -7.14 1.09 -11.14
N PRO A 35 -7.95 1.13 -10.07
CA PRO A 35 -7.95 0.10 -9.03
C PRO A 35 -8.19 -1.31 -9.58
N GLY A 36 -9.10 -1.46 -10.56
CA GLY A 36 -9.36 -2.76 -11.19
C GLY A 36 -8.17 -3.30 -12.00
N ALA A 37 -7.46 -2.42 -12.73
CA ALA A 37 -6.24 -2.81 -13.43
C ALA A 37 -5.12 -3.21 -12.46
N ILE A 38 -5.04 -2.55 -11.31
CA ILE A 38 -4.08 -2.87 -10.25
C ILE A 38 -4.42 -4.23 -9.62
N GLY A 39 -5.69 -4.48 -9.31
CA GLY A 39 -6.11 -5.80 -8.83
C GLY A 39 -5.73 -6.93 -9.79
N SER A 40 -5.89 -6.71 -11.11
CA SER A 40 -5.47 -7.70 -12.12
C SER A 40 -3.95 -7.93 -12.09
N ILE A 41 -3.15 -6.86 -12.08
CA ILE A 41 -1.68 -6.94 -11.97
C ILE A 41 -1.27 -7.71 -10.71
N LEU A 42 -1.90 -7.44 -9.58
CA LEU A 42 -1.57 -8.10 -8.31
C LEU A 42 -1.85 -9.60 -8.39
N THR A 43 -3.01 -10.00 -8.90
CA THR A 43 -3.32 -11.41 -9.14
C THR A 43 -2.35 -12.07 -10.11
N ASP A 44 -2.02 -11.41 -11.22
CA ASP A 44 -1.06 -11.92 -12.23
C ASP A 44 0.36 -12.09 -11.66
N ASN A 45 0.72 -11.32 -10.63
CA ASN A 45 2.00 -11.40 -9.92
C ASN A 45 1.91 -12.21 -8.61
N GLY A 46 0.89 -13.05 -8.46
CA GLY A 46 0.79 -14.00 -7.36
C GLY A 46 0.36 -13.43 -6.01
N PHE A 47 -0.09 -12.17 -5.96
CA PHE A 47 -0.65 -11.59 -4.75
C PHE A 47 -2.08 -12.08 -4.51
N ASN A 48 -2.40 -12.36 -3.26
CA ASN A 48 -3.73 -12.74 -2.79
C ASN A 48 -4.39 -11.57 -2.06
N LEU A 49 -5.69 -11.38 -2.26
CA LEU A 49 -6.47 -10.38 -1.53
C LEU A 49 -6.77 -10.90 -0.11
N ASP A 50 -6.13 -10.32 0.90
CA ASP A 50 -6.35 -10.72 2.30
C ASP A 50 -7.61 -10.09 2.88
N LYS A 51 -7.84 -8.82 2.54
CA LYS A 51 -8.89 -8.01 3.15
C LYS A 51 -9.40 -6.96 2.18
N GLN A 52 -10.72 -6.83 2.12
CA GLN A 52 -11.40 -5.70 1.53
C GLN A 52 -12.36 -5.07 2.54
N THR A 53 -12.29 -3.75 2.75
CA THR A 53 -13.23 -3.03 3.62
C THR A 53 -14.51 -2.66 2.86
N SER A 54 -15.57 -2.31 3.59
CA SER A 54 -16.81 -1.75 3.00
C SER A 54 -16.57 -0.46 2.22
N THR A 55 -15.51 0.28 2.55
CA THR A 55 -15.08 1.48 1.84
C THR A 55 -14.34 1.16 0.55
N GLY A 56 -13.97 -0.10 0.30
CA GLY A 56 -13.25 -0.55 -0.89
C GLY A 56 -11.73 -0.58 -0.74
N ASN A 57 -11.18 -0.31 0.44
CA ASN A 57 -9.74 -0.41 0.66
C ASN A 57 -9.33 -1.88 0.69
N GLN A 58 -8.23 -2.20 0.04
CA GLN A 58 -7.76 -3.57 -0.15
C GLN A 58 -6.35 -3.73 0.42
N THR A 59 -6.11 -4.87 1.04
CA THR A 59 -4.78 -5.33 1.42
C THR A 59 -4.51 -6.64 0.71
N TRP A 60 -3.36 -6.71 0.05
CA TRP A 60 -2.89 -7.86 -0.71
C TRP A 60 -1.55 -8.34 -0.15
N SER A 61 -1.35 -9.64 -0.06
CA SER A 61 -0.10 -10.28 0.37
C SER A 61 0.44 -11.22 -0.68
N HIS A 62 1.75 -11.41 -0.69
CA HIS A 62 2.44 -12.41 -1.49
C HIS A 62 3.19 -13.40 -0.56
N ALA A 63 3.49 -14.60 -1.07
CA ALA A 63 4.08 -15.68 -0.29
C ALA A 63 5.48 -15.37 0.27
N ASP A 64 6.21 -14.44 -0.36
CA ASP A 64 7.50 -13.93 0.12
C ASP A 64 7.37 -12.96 1.31
N GLY A 65 6.15 -12.52 1.65
CA GLY A 65 5.86 -11.53 2.68
C GLY A 65 5.63 -10.11 2.16
N SER A 66 5.82 -9.85 0.88
CA SER A 66 5.53 -8.55 0.24
C SER A 66 4.06 -8.18 0.40
N LYS A 67 3.77 -6.88 0.55
CA LYS A 67 2.41 -6.37 0.74
C LYS A 67 2.10 -5.21 -0.18
N VAL A 68 0.86 -5.17 -0.67
CA VAL A 68 0.32 -4.02 -1.41
C VAL A 68 -1.00 -3.60 -0.81
N ARG A 69 -1.14 -2.31 -0.53
CA ARG A 69 -2.39 -1.72 -0.07
C ARG A 69 -2.94 -0.81 -1.14
N VAL A 70 -4.20 -1.02 -1.53
CA VAL A 70 -4.91 -0.19 -2.50
C VAL A 70 -5.97 0.59 -1.74
N ASP A 71 -5.83 1.92 -1.74
CA ASP A 71 -6.77 2.85 -1.12
C ASP A 71 -7.50 3.62 -2.24
N PRO A 72 -8.50 3.01 -2.90
CA PRO A 72 -9.11 3.55 -4.12
C PRO A 72 -9.87 4.86 -3.87
N TYR A 73 -10.21 5.18 -2.62
CA TYR A 73 -10.86 6.43 -2.28
C TYR A 73 -9.97 7.34 -1.44
N GLY A 74 -8.72 6.97 -1.16
CA GLY A 74 -7.83 7.73 -0.27
C GLY A 74 -8.33 7.86 1.17
N ASN A 75 -7.67 8.70 1.97
CA ASN A 75 -7.99 8.89 3.38
C ASN A 75 -9.31 9.65 3.59
N GLN A 76 -10.21 9.09 4.43
CA GLN A 76 -11.57 9.58 4.66
C GLN A 76 -11.66 10.98 5.29
N SER A 77 -10.72 11.33 6.16
CA SER A 77 -10.73 12.64 6.81
C SER A 77 -10.27 13.74 5.86
N MET A 78 -11.08 14.80 5.70
CA MET A 78 -10.64 16.10 5.15
C MET A 78 -9.94 16.93 6.22
N THR A 79 -10.19 16.60 7.47
CA THR A 79 -9.66 17.24 8.66
C THR A 79 -8.44 16.46 9.10
N MET A 80 -7.29 17.06 8.82
CA MET A 80 -6.06 16.99 9.58
C MET A 80 -5.96 15.88 10.63
N LYS A 81 -5.01 14.94 10.46
CA LYS A 81 -4.65 14.04 11.55
C LYS A 81 -3.84 14.89 12.55
N ASN A 82 -4.33 15.04 13.79
CA ASN A 82 -3.69 15.85 14.84
C ASN A 82 -3.47 17.34 14.49
N GLY A 83 -4.32 17.95 13.66
CA GLY A 83 -4.16 19.36 13.29
C GLY A 83 -3.15 19.62 12.17
N ASP A 84 -2.49 18.59 11.63
CA ASP A 84 -1.66 18.71 10.43
C ASP A 84 -2.43 18.35 9.16
N PRO A 85 -2.36 19.16 8.08
CA PRO A 85 -2.92 18.81 6.78
C PRO A 85 -2.40 17.44 6.33
N LEU A 86 -3.31 16.58 5.86
CA LEU A 86 -2.89 15.32 5.25
C LEU A 86 -2.05 15.61 3.99
N PRO A 87 -1.04 14.78 3.68
CA PRO A 87 -0.33 14.88 2.41
C PRO A 87 -1.33 14.87 1.25
N LYS A 88 -1.19 15.80 0.29
CA LYS A 88 -2.08 15.90 -0.88
C LYS A 88 -2.21 14.57 -1.64
N SER A 89 -1.17 13.75 -1.63
CA SER A 89 -1.15 12.39 -2.23
C SER A 89 -2.07 11.39 -1.50
N GLY A 90 -2.15 11.44 -0.18
CA GLY A 90 -3.00 10.54 0.62
C GLY A 90 -4.50 10.88 0.57
N ALA A 91 -4.86 12.05 0.04
CA ALA A 91 -6.25 12.46 -0.12
C ALA A 91 -6.93 11.76 -1.32
N ASN A 92 -6.21 11.46 -2.40
CA ASN A 92 -6.75 10.82 -3.59
C ASN A 92 -6.57 9.31 -3.55
N ALA A 93 -7.08 8.61 -4.56
CA ALA A 93 -6.81 7.20 -4.75
C ALA A 93 -5.29 6.97 -4.84
N HIS A 94 -4.77 6.04 -4.05
CA HIS A 94 -3.35 5.71 -4.05
C HIS A 94 -3.10 4.26 -3.66
N VAL A 95 -1.87 3.83 -3.87
CA VAL A 95 -1.35 2.52 -3.51
C VAL A 95 -0.10 2.69 -2.65
N HIS A 96 0.08 1.76 -1.72
CA HIS A 96 1.32 1.55 -0.99
C HIS A 96 1.89 0.19 -1.35
N LYS A 97 3.20 0.13 -1.57
CA LYS A 97 3.97 -1.11 -1.75
C LYS A 97 4.88 -1.29 -0.54
N TYR A 98 5.03 -2.50 -0.03
CA TYR A 98 5.94 -2.84 1.05
C TYR A 98 6.68 -4.13 0.73
N ASP A 99 7.95 -4.15 1.08
CA ASP A 99 8.75 -5.38 1.05
C ASP A 99 8.37 -6.31 2.24
N PRO A 100 8.94 -7.53 2.32
CA PRO A 100 8.70 -8.44 3.44
C PRO A 100 9.08 -7.90 4.82
N GLY A 101 9.96 -6.90 4.88
CA GLY A 101 10.36 -6.19 6.10
C GLY A 101 9.42 -5.05 6.50
N GLU A 102 8.29 -4.90 5.79
CA GLU A 102 7.35 -3.78 5.92
C GLU A 102 7.97 -2.41 5.61
N ILE A 103 9.06 -2.38 4.83
CA ILE A 103 9.69 -1.14 4.38
C ILE A 103 8.88 -0.58 3.20
N PRO A 104 8.42 0.69 3.27
CA PRO A 104 7.67 1.30 2.19
C PRO A 104 8.52 1.46 0.91
N LEU A 105 7.93 1.07 -0.21
CA LEU A 105 8.55 1.17 -1.53
C LEU A 105 7.85 2.26 -2.35
N ASN A 106 8.62 2.98 -3.16
CA ASN A 106 8.07 3.89 -4.15
C ASN A 106 7.54 3.12 -5.38
N ASP A 107 6.99 3.85 -6.35
CA ASP A 107 6.40 3.25 -7.56
C ASP A 107 7.37 2.37 -8.36
N ARG A 108 8.68 2.64 -8.28
CA ARG A 108 9.76 1.89 -8.93
C ARG A 108 10.27 0.71 -8.10
N GLY A 109 9.67 0.44 -6.94
CA GLY A 109 10.10 -0.66 -6.07
C GLY A 109 11.30 -0.34 -5.19
N ILE A 110 11.70 0.94 -5.07
CA ILE A 110 12.85 1.36 -4.27
C ILE A 110 12.37 1.81 -2.88
N PRO A 111 13.01 1.35 -1.79
CA PRO A 111 12.72 1.81 -0.43
C PRO A 111 12.80 3.33 -0.29
N SER A 112 11.80 3.94 0.35
CA SER A 112 11.78 5.37 0.62
C SER A 112 10.99 5.67 1.88
N THR A 113 11.46 6.62 2.69
CA THR A 113 10.70 7.14 3.84
C THR A 113 9.87 8.37 3.48
N ASN A 114 10.03 8.89 2.25
CA ASN A 114 9.31 10.07 1.77
C ASN A 114 7.87 9.70 1.36
N PRO A 115 6.84 10.19 2.07
CA PRO A 115 5.44 9.87 1.75
C PRO A 115 5.03 10.30 0.33
N ASN A 116 5.67 11.32 -0.25
CA ASN A 116 5.33 11.77 -1.60
C ASN A 116 5.77 10.78 -2.70
N GLU A 117 6.69 9.87 -2.38
CA GLU A 117 7.18 8.84 -3.30
C GLU A 117 6.48 7.50 -3.07
N THR A 118 6.11 7.19 -1.83
CA THR A 118 5.51 5.91 -1.42
C THR A 118 3.99 5.90 -1.48
N HIS A 119 3.34 7.08 -1.44
CA HIS A 119 1.93 7.20 -1.82
C HIS A 119 1.82 7.26 -3.33
N ILE A 120 1.73 6.09 -3.96
CA ILE A 120 1.68 5.95 -5.41
C ILE A 120 0.28 6.34 -5.87
N GLY A 121 0.13 7.56 -6.40
CA GLY A 121 -1.17 8.07 -6.85
C GLY A 121 -1.74 7.27 -8.03
N ILE A 122 -2.99 6.84 -7.92
CA ILE A 122 -3.70 6.07 -8.95
C ILE A 122 -4.94 6.83 -9.44
N ARG A 123 -5.57 6.35 -10.50
CA ARG A 123 -6.79 6.97 -11.02
C ARG A 123 -7.93 6.80 -10.02
N ASN A 124 -8.60 7.90 -9.70
CA ASN A 124 -9.81 7.85 -8.89
C ASN A 124 -10.90 7.00 -9.58
N PRO A 125 -11.63 6.15 -8.83
CA PRO A 125 -12.85 5.52 -9.29
C PRO A 125 -13.87 6.53 -9.82
N ASN A 126 -14.75 6.09 -10.72
CA ASN A 126 -15.80 6.95 -11.29
C ASN A 126 -16.78 7.45 -10.21
N ASP A 127 -17.03 6.67 -9.17
CA ASP A 127 -17.91 7.00 -8.04
C ASP A 127 -17.18 7.72 -6.90
N TYR A 128 -15.92 8.13 -7.11
CA TYR A 128 -15.10 8.77 -6.07
C TYR A 128 -15.76 10.03 -5.50
N SER A 129 -16.29 10.90 -6.37
CA SER A 129 -16.91 12.15 -5.92
C SER A 129 -18.16 11.90 -5.08
N THR A 130 -18.95 10.91 -5.45
CA THR A 130 -20.14 10.46 -4.71
C THR A 130 -19.74 9.83 -3.37
N LYS A 131 -18.72 8.96 -3.34
CA LYS A 131 -18.25 8.31 -2.10
C LYS A 131 -17.55 9.27 -1.13
N ARG A 132 -16.88 10.30 -1.66
CA ARG A 132 -16.05 11.22 -0.86
C ARG A 132 -16.70 12.57 -0.60
N GLY A 133 -17.77 12.91 -1.30
CA GLY A 133 -18.42 14.22 -1.20
C GLY A 133 -17.55 15.37 -1.70
N ARG A 134 -16.57 15.11 -2.59
CA ARG A 134 -15.64 16.13 -3.13
C ARG A 134 -15.14 15.78 -4.53
N ALA A 135 -14.71 16.77 -5.29
CA ALA A 135 -14.18 16.58 -6.64
C ALA A 135 -12.85 15.77 -6.64
N HIS A 136 -12.48 15.27 -7.81
CA HIS A 136 -11.19 14.61 -8.02
C HIS A 136 -10.04 15.61 -7.76
N GLY A 137 -8.96 15.17 -7.10
CA GLY A 137 -7.75 15.97 -6.96
C GLY A 137 -7.83 17.05 -5.88
N CYS A 138 -8.42 16.74 -4.71
CA CYS A 138 -8.61 17.73 -3.66
C CYS A 138 -7.27 18.35 -3.20
N GLY A 139 -7.09 19.61 -3.57
CA GLY A 139 -5.95 20.46 -3.35
C GLY A 139 -6.07 21.66 -4.29
N VAL A 140 -7.06 22.52 -4.05
CA VAL A 140 -6.97 23.93 -4.48
C VAL A 140 -5.71 24.56 -3.90
#